data_AF-A0A9P4UI83-F1
#
_entry.id   AF-A0A9P4UI83-F1
#
_cell.length_a   1.000
_cell.length_b   1.000
_cell.length_c   1.000
_cell.angle_alpha   90.00
_cell.angle_beta   90.00
_cell.angle_gamma   90.00
#
_symmetry.space_group_name_H-M   'P 1'
#
loop_
_entity.id
_entity.type
_entity.pdbx_description
1 polymer ?
#
loop_
_entity_poly.entity_id
_entity_poly.type
_entity_poly.pdbx_seq_one_letter_code
_entity_poly.pdbx_strand_id
1 'polypeptide(L)'
;MASRNEPYISHGGASVFESAPAASVKSSADTTAVALAATVKPTATSTSIKPKPKSDVVVHQKLDNWMLMIRQERIAMMKGPKITIYIGTVAISNIPKRAAMAVSKTLNHFFTDNRQSSRFDFEAGLLTQKAVRALLVHWLQETSDIFEAHEVPLQGSFTRDMAVLRAARYLGMEPYTKSMLNYYTNYMRTTVPTPREIGCVEAMRTPWKDPVWTALINRLARLRHTGQIEDPEKFSRLLIKHPDVAYYMDRTDEYLKNRAAEKRQRYQGYVPQKCDSTTGQAEEITPMEAVMMWVRSFEPIPPLF
;
A
#
# COMPACT_ATOMS: atom_id res chain seq x y z
N MET A 1 9.59 -38.08 2.23
CA MET A 1 9.84 -37.44 0.92
C MET A 1 8.55 -36.79 0.46
N ALA A 2 8.37 -35.50 0.74
CA ALA A 2 7.16 -34.76 0.36
C ALA A 2 7.54 -33.73 -0.70
N SER A 3 7.04 -33.97 -1.91
CA SER A 3 7.25 -33.14 -3.11
C SER A 3 6.57 -31.77 -2.91
N ARG A 4 7.36 -30.70 -2.92
CA ARG A 4 6.84 -29.32 -2.94
C ARG A 4 6.51 -28.97 -4.39
N ASN A 5 5.22 -29.00 -4.72
CA ASN A 5 4.71 -28.40 -5.95
C ASN A 5 4.76 -26.88 -5.80
N GLU A 6 5.65 -26.23 -6.53
CA GLU A 6 5.58 -24.78 -6.74
C GLU A 6 4.44 -24.44 -7.72
N PRO A 7 3.66 -23.38 -7.48
CA PRO A 7 2.64 -22.94 -8.40
C PRO A 7 3.28 -22.29 -9.64
N TYR A 8 3.09 -22.93 -10.78
CA TYR A 8 3.42 -22.44 -12.12
C TYR A 8 2.53 -21.23 -12.45
N ILE A 9 3.09 -20.02 -12.39
CA ILE A 9 2.41 -18.80 -12.85
C ILE A 9 2.59 -18.72 -14.37
N SER A 10 1.54 -19.13 -15.10
CA SER A 10 1.44 -18.98 -16.55
C SER A 10 1.35 -17.51 -16.94
N HIS A 11 2.39 -17.01 -17.62
CA HIS A 11 2.34 -15.74 -18.35
C HIS A 11 1.67 -15.98 -19.72
N GLY A 12 0.36 -15.78 -19.79
CA GLY A 12 -0.42 -15.84 -21.02
C GLY A 12 -0.90 -14.46 -21.47
N GLY A 13 -0.70 -14.15 -22.75
CA GLY A 13 -1.59 -13.25 -23.50
C GLY A 13 -0.92 -12.03 -24.12
N ALA A 14 -0.35 -12.21 -25.32
CA ALA A 14 -0.05 -11.12 -26.24
C ALA A 14 -1.35 -10.37 -26.60
N SER A 15 -1.44 -9.11 -26.18
CA SER A 15 -2.53 -8.20 -26.55
C SER A 15 -2.18 -7.51 -27.87
N VAL A 16 -2.76 -8.00 -28.96
CA VAL A 16 -2.75 -7.36 -30.27
C VAL A 16 -3.48 -6.03 -30.15
N PHE A 17 -2.77 -4.92 -30.35
CA PHE A 17 -3.36 -3.58 -30.42
C PHE A 17 -4.05 -3.40 -31.77
N GLU A 18 -5.36 -3.59 -31.79
CA GLU A 18 -6.23 -3.23 -32.91
C GLU A 18 -6.47 -1.71 -32.88
N SER A 19 -6.04 -1.03 -33.95
CA SER A 19 -6.19 0.41 -34.12
C SER A 19 -7.64 0.78 -34.41
N ALA A 20 -8.25 1.57 -33.53
CA ALA A 20 -9.55 2.20 -33.77
C ALA A 20 -9.39 3.61 -34.38
N PRO A 21 -10.24 3.99 -35.36
CA PRO A 21 -10.11 5.24 -36.11
C PRO A 21 -10.64 6.46 -35.35
N ALA A 22 -10.05 7.61 -35.67
CA ALA A 22 -10.41 8.93 -35.16
C ALA A 22 -11.85 9.31 -35.53
N ALA A 23 -12.71 9.51 -34.52
CA ALA A 23 -14.06 10.04 -34.70
C ALA A 23 -14.06 11.56 -34.53
N SER A 24 -14.50 12.21 -35.60
CA SER A 24 -14.65 13.65 -35.80
C SER A 24 -15.74 14.27 -34.91
N VAL A 25 -15.43 15.49 -34.46
CA VAL A 25 -16.27 16.42 -33.73
C VAL A 25 -17.53 16.79 -34.51
N LYS A 26 -18.71 16.71 -33.87
CA LYS A 26 -19.86 17.55 -34.21
C LYS A 26 -20.48 18.14 -32.94
N SER A 27 -20.15 19.41 -32.71
CA SER A 27 -20.84 20.32 -31.81
C SER A 27 -22.22 20.62 -32.40
N SER A 28 -23.27 20.26 -31.67
CA SER A 28 -24.64 20.68 -31.97
C SER A 28 -25.18 21.30 -30.69
N ALA A 29 -25.24 22.63 -30.69
CA ALA A 29 -26.03 23.39 -29.75
C ALA A 29 -27.50 23.13 -30.09
N ASP A 30 -28.29 22.64 -29.13
CA ASP A 30 -29.73 22.75 -29.22
C ASP A 30 -30.30 23.25 -27.90
N THR A 31 -31.00 24.37 -28.05
CA THR A 31 -31.66 25.13 -27.02
C THR A 31 -33.12 24.71 -27.07
N THR A 32 -33.64 24.07 -26.02
CA THR A 32 -35.09 23.90 -25.90
C THR A 32 -35.50 23.91 -24.43
N ALA A 33 -36.08 25.04 -24.05
CA ALA A 33 -36.88 25.21 -22.86
C ALA A 33 -38.25 24.58 -23.08
N VAL A 34 -38.69 23.66 -22.21
CA VAL A 34 -40.12 23.40 -21.97
C VAL A 34 -40.34 22.93 -20.51
N ALA A 35 -41.04 23.79 -19.77
CA ALA A 35 -42.12 23.54 -18.81
C ALA A 35 -42.28 22.14 -18.17
N LEU A 36 -42.40 22.10 -16.84
CA LEU A 36 -43.67 22.05 -16.10
C LEU A 36 -43.40 21.70 -14.63
N ALA A 37 -43.74 22.63 -13.75
CA ALA A 37 -43.70 22.46 -12.31
C ALA A 37 -44.82 21.50 -11.89
N ALA A 38 -44.47 20.25 -11.58
CA ALA A 38 -45.35 19.33 -10.89
C ALA A 38 -45.21 19.56 -9.37
N THR A 39 -46.21 20.23 -8.79
CA THR A 39 -46.40 20.35 -7.34
C THR A 39 -46.73 18.98 -6.75
N VAL A 40 -45.70 18.27 -6.29
CA VAL A 40 -45.85 17.01 -5.55
C VAL A 40 -46.23 17.35 -4.10
N LYS A 41 -47.48 17.03 -3.71
CA LYS A 41 -47.93 17.09 -2.31
C LYS A 41 -47.07 16.15 -1.45
N PRO A 42 -46.41 16.62 -0.39
CA PRO A 42 -45.72 15.75 0.55
C PRO A 42 -46.76 14.98 1.37
N THR A 43 -46.98 13.71 1.00
CA THR A 43 -47.77 12.77 1.81
C THR A 43 -46.89 12.34 2.97
N ALA A 44 -47.14 12.92 4.14
CA ALA A 44 -46.48 12.58 5.39
C ALA A 44 -46.89 11.18 5.84
N THR A 45 -46.25 10.15 5.28
CA THR A 45 -46.33 8.79 5.80
C THR A 45 -45.56 8.75 7.12
N SER A 46 -46.29 8.94 8.23
CA SER A 46 -45.81 8.75 9.59
C SER A 46 -45.44 7.28 9.80
N THR A 47 -44.24 6.90 9.40
CA THR A 47 -43.64 5.62 9.79
C THR A 47 -43.40 5.66 11.30
N SER A 48 -44.30 5.01 12.04
CA SER A 48 -44.17 4.69 13.46
C SER A 48 -42.81 4.02 13.71
N ILE A 49 -41.82 4.81 14.16
CA ILE A 49 -40.49 4.36 14.52
C ILE A 49 -40.63 3.52 15.79
N LYS A 50 -40.64 2.18 15.65
CA LYS A 50 -40.54 1.28 16.79
C LYS A 50 -39.28 1.65 17.59
N PRO A 51 -39.37 1.87 18.91
CA PRO A 51 -38.24 2.26 19.73
C PRO A 51 -37.15 1.19 19.62
N LYS A 52 -36.00 1.59 19.06
CA LYS A 52 -34.85 0.71 18.86
C LYS A 52 -34.39 0.23 20.24
N PRO A 53 -34.25 -1.09 20.48
CA PRO A 53 -33.79 -1.60 21.77
C PRO A 53 -32.45 -0.94 22.11
N LYS A 54 -32.35 -0.43 23.35
CA LYS A 54 -31.13 0.14 23.94
C LYS A 54 -30.11 -0.99 24.11
N SER A 55 -29.51 -1.46 23.03
CA SER A 55 -28.39 -2.39 23.08
C SER A 55 -27.25 -1.71 23.84
N ASP A 56 -26.65 -2.37 24.82
CA ASP A 56 -25.48 -1.87 25.55
C ASP A 56 -24.41 -1.37 24.57
N VAL A 57 -24.35 -0.05 24.41
CA VAL A 57 -23.48 0.63 23.44
C VAL A 57 -22.03 0.65 23.91
N VAL A 58 -21.84 0.54 25.23
CA VAL A 58 -20.54 0.58 25.88
C VAL A 58 -19.85 -0.76 25.69
N VAL A 59 -18.73 -0.72 24.97
CA VAL A 59 -17.89 -1.88 24.67
C VAL A 59 -16.51 -1.62 25.26
N HIS A 60 -16.01 -2.58 26.02
CA HIS A 60 -14.62 -2.65 26.43
C HIS A 60 -13.90 -3.66 25.57
N GLN A 61 -12.99 -3.18 24.71
CA GLN A 61 -12.20 -4.03 23.84
C GLN A 61 -10.74 -3.60 23.86
N LYS A 62 -9.85 -4.52 24.22
CA LYS A 62 -8.40 -4.30 24.14
C LYS A 62 -7.94 -4.46 22.68
N LEU A 63 -6.91 -3.69 22.30
CA LEU A 63 -6.16 -3.92 21.08
C LEU A 63 -5.50 -5.30 21.14
N ASP A 64 -5.69 -6.11 20.10
CA ASP A 64 -5.23 -7.50 20.09
C ASP A 64 -4.84 -7.94 18.66
N ASN A 65 -4.05 -9.01 18.55
CA ASN A 65 -3.64 -9.53 17.25
C ASN A 65 -4.70 -10.50 16.71
N TRP A 66 -5.50 -10.03 15.75
CA TRP A 66 -6.56 -10.80 15.10
C TRP A 66 -6.09 -12.12 14.51
N MET A 67 -4.84 -12.18 14.03
CA MET A 67 -4.27 -13.38 13.43
C MET A 67 -3.93 -14.47 14.46
N LEU A 68 -3.80 -14.12 15.75
CA LEU A 68 -3.50 -15.07 16.83
C LEU A 68 -4.75 -15.58 17.54
N MET A 69 -5.90 -14.93 17.35
CA MET A 69 -7.17 -15.37 17.93
C MET A 69 -7.59 -16.71 17.35
N ILE A 70 -8.29 -17.53 18.14
CA ILE A 70 -8.98 -18.70 17.57
C ILE A 70 -10.27 -18.28 16.86
N ARG A 71 -10.78 -19.12 15.97
CA ARG A 71 -12.01 -18.84 15.19
C ARG A 71 -13.19 -18.42 16.07
N GLN A 72 -13.41 -19.08 17.20
CA GLN A 72 -14.53 -18.81 18.11
C GLN A 72 -14.44 -17.40 18.72
N GLU A 73 -13.24 -16.94 19.06
CA GLU A 73 -13.00 -15.58 19.57
C GLU A 73 -13.31 -14.55 18.48
N ARG A 74 -12.83 -14.77 17.25
CA ARG A 74 -13.13 -13.89 16.12
C ARG A 74 -14.64 -13.77 15.87
N ILE A 75 -15.35 -14.90 15.86
CA ILE A 75 -16.82 -14.91 15.73
C ILE A 75 -17.49 -14.14 16.89
N ALA A 76 -16.97 -14.25 18.11
CA ALA A 76 -17.49 -13.49 19.25
C ALA A 76 -17.25 -11.98 19.08
N MET A 77 -16.11 -11.57 18.52
CA MET A 77 -15.80 -10.16 18.22
C MET A 77 -16.66 -9.57 17.10
N MET A 78 -17.21 -10.40 16.21
CA MET A 78 -18.14 -9.97 15.16
C MET A 78 -19.55 -9.68 15.69
N LYS A 79 -19.87 -10.09 16.93
CA LYS A 79 -21.16 -9.81 17.59
C LYS A 79 -21.16 -8.45 18.31
N GLY A 80 -22.35 -7.88 18.50
CA GLY A 80 -22.56 -6.69 19.31
C GLY A 80 -22.87 -5.42 18.50
N PRO A 81 -22.59 -4.22 19.05
CA PRO A 81 -22.95 -2.96 18.41
C PRO A 81 -22.15 -2.77 17.12
N LYS A 82 -22.79 -2.13 16.14
CA LYS A 82 -22.18 -1.78 14.86
C LYS A 82 -21.90 -0.28 14.80
N ILE A 83 -20.78 0.09 14.20
CA ILE A 83 -20.40 1.48 13.96
C ILE A 83 -20.59 1.85 12.48
N THR A 84 -20.58 3.15 12.23
CA THR A 84 -20.52 3.73 10.89
C THR A 84 -19.29 4.62 10.80
N ILE A 85 -18.45 4.36 9.80
CA ILE A 85 -17.31 5.21 9.47
C ILE A 85 -17.70 6.11 8.30
N TYR A 86 -17.52 7.41 8.44
CA TYR A 86 -17.74 8.39 7.39
C TYR A 86 -16.40 8.81 6.77
N ILE A 87 -16.38 8.97 5.46
CA ILE A 87 -15.26 9.56 4.72
C ILE A 87 -15.85 10.72 3.92
N GLY A 88 -15.74 11.93 4.48
CA GLY A 88 -16.54 13.06 4.02
C GLY A 88 -18.05 12.77 4.15
N THR A 89 -18.77 12.78 3.03
CA THR A 89 -20.22 12.51 2.98
C THR A 89 -20.58 11.03 2.84
N VAL A 90 -19.58 10.17 2.57
CA VAL A 90 -19.82 8.77 2.25
C VAL A 90 -19.74 7.90 3.50
N ALA A 91 -20.82 7.17 3.79
CA ALA A 91 -20.89 6.29 4.96
C ALA A 91 -20.50 4.82 4.63
N ILE A 92 -19.80 4.18 5.56
CA ILE A 92 -19.53 2.75 5.61
C ILE A 92 -20.16 2.21 6.89
N SER A 93 -21.39 1.71 6.77
CA SER A 93 -22.17 1.19 7.89
C SER A 93 -21.89 -0.29 8.16
N ASN A 94 -22.44 -0.78 9.27
CA ASN A 94 -22.45 -2.20 9.66
C ASN A 94 -21.09 -2.80 10.04
N ILE A 95 -20.14 -1.99 10.47
CA ILE A 95 -18.83 -2.48 10.93
C ILE A 95 -18.95 -2.96 12.38
N PRO A 96 -18.58 -4.20 12.74
CA PRO A 96 -18.63 -4.68 14.12
C PRO A 96 -17.66 -3.89 15.03
N LYS A 97 -18.18 -3.19 16.04
CA LYS A 97 -17.38 -2.28 16.89
C LYS A 97 -16.24 -3.00 17.59
N ARG A 98 -16.53 -4.18 18.16
CA ARG A 98 -15.54 -5.00 18.89
C ARG A 98 -14.41 -5.44 17.97
N ALA A 99 -14.71 -6.07 16.84
CA ALA A 99 -13.68 -6.47 15.88
C ALA A 99 -12.87 -5.26 15.37
N ALA A 100 -13.52 -4.15 15.02
CA ALA A 100 -12.82 -2.94 14.57
C ALA A 100 -11.87 -2.37 15.63
N MET A 101 -12.29 -2.32 16.90
CA MET A 101 -11.43 -1.91 18.02
C MET A 101 -10.31 -2.93 18.30
N ALA A 102 -10.51 -4.22 18.06
CA ALA A 102 -9.47 -5.22 18.25
C ALA A 102 -8.34 -5.05 17.23
N VAL A 103 -8.67 -4.74 15.97
CA VAL A 103 -7.69 -4.73 14.87
C VAL A 103 -7.09 -3.36 14.56
N SER A 104 -7.82 -2.27 14.80
CA SER A 104 -7.38 -0.92 14.44
C SER A 104 -6.95 -0.14 15.68
N LYS A 105 -5.68 0.23 15.75
CA LYS A 105 -5.15 1.09 16.83
C LYS A 105 -5.89 2.43 16.91
N THR A 106 -6.16 3.05 15.75
CA THR A 106 -6.86 4.34 15.66
C THR A 106 -8.29 4.24 16.20
N LEU A 107 -9.04 3.23 15.76
CA LEU A 107 -10.42 3.03 16.23
C LEU A 107 -10.48 2.59 17.69
N ASN A 108 -9.53 1.76 18.14
CA ASN A 108 -9.42 1.37 19.54
C ASN A 108 -9.29 2.59 20.45
N HIS A 109 -8.34 3.48 20.15
CA HIS A 109 -8.11 4.69 20.91
C HIS A 109 -9.36 5.57 20.96
N PHE A 110 -9.93 5.89 19.79
CA PHE A 110 -11.10 6.76 19.70
C PHE A 110 -12.31 6.22 20.47
N PHE A 111 -12.66 4.93 20.31
CA PHE A 111 -13.83 4.37 20.98
C PHE A 111 -13.60 4.01 22.45
N THR A 112 -12.34 3.93 22.90
CA THR A 112 -12.03 3.84 24.32
C THR A 112 -12.38 5.14 25.04
N ASP A 113 -12.07 6.27 24.41
CA ASP A 113 -12.38 7.61 24.91
C ASP A 113 -13.86 7.98 24.70
N ASN A 114 -14.43 7.55 23.57
CA ASN A 114 -15.80 7.85 23.14
C ASN A 114 -16.68 6.59 23.13
N ARG A 115 -16.84 5.96 24.30
CA ARG A 115 -17.48 4.64 24.41
C ARG A 115 -18.91 4.56 23.87
N GLN A 116 -19.68 5.64 23.96
CA GLN A 116 -21.05 5.70 23.47
C GLN A 116 -21.14 6.04 21.98
N SER A 117 -20.05 6.46 21.35
CA SER A 117 -20.07 6.80 19.93
C SER A 117 -20.26 5.54 19.08
N SER A 118 -21.13 5.65 18.08
CA SER A 118 -21.28 4.70 16.98
C SER A 118 -20.75 5.26 15.65
N ARG A 119 -20.11 6.44 15.69
CA ARG A 119 -19.70 7.22 14.53
C ARG A 119 -18.22 7.55 14.64
N PHE A 120 -17.51 7.39 13.52
CA PHE A 120 -16.13 7.82 13.35
C PHE A 120 -16.01 8.53 12.00
N ASP A 121 -15.35 9.69 11.95
CA ASP A 121 -15.27 10.52 10.75
C ASP A 121 -13.82 10.68 10.28
N PHE A 122 -13.60 10.46 8.99
CA PHE A 122 -12.38 10.83 8.27
C PHE A 122 -12.67 12.00 7.32
N GLU A 123 -11.65 12.81 7.09
CA GLU A 123 -11.71 13.88 6.09
C GLU A 123 -11.94 13.33 4.67
N ALA A 124 -12.65 14.11 3.85
CA ALA A 124 -12.91 13.76 2.46
C ALA A 124 -11.61 13.66 1.65
N GLY A 125 -11.52 12.66 0.77
CA GLY A 125 -10.33 12.46 -0.08
C GLY A 125 -9.13 11.83 0.62
N LEU A 126 -9.14 11.72 1.96
CA LEU A 126 -8.04 11.12 2.72
C LEU A 126 -7.92 9.61 2.47
N LEU A 127 -9.06 8.92 2.41
CA LEU A 127 -9.17 7.47 2.28
C LEU A 127 -10.13 7.08 1.16
N THR A 128 -9.87 5.93 0.54
CA THR A 128 -10.79 5.34 -0.44
C THR A 128 -11.80 4.45 0.27
N GLN A 129 -13.10 4.68 0.07
CA GLN A 129 -14.18 3.90 0.71
C GLN A 129 -14.02 2.39 0.49
N LYS A 130 -13.67 1.97 -0.74
CA LYS A 130 -13.47 0.56 -1.09
C LYS A 130 -12.35 -0.09 -0.29
N ALA A 131 -11.26 0.64 -0.02
CA ALA A 131 -10.13 0.14 0.76
C ALA A 131 -10.51 -0.07 2.24
N VAL A 132 -11.21 0.91 2.84
CA VAL A 132 -11.70 0.78 4.23
C VAL A 132 -12.70 -0.37 4.36
N ARG A 133 -13.59 -0.55 3.36
CA ARG A 133 -14.52 -1.69 3.33
C ARG A 133 -13.80 -3.03 3.16
N ALA A 134 -12.76 -3.10 2.34
CA ALA A 134 -11.93 -4.29 2.19
C ALA A 134 -11.32 -4.72 3.54
N LEU A 135 -10.77 -3.77 4.29
CA LEU A 135 -10.15 -4.03 5.60
C LEU A 135 -11.17 -4.37 6.70
N LEU A 136 -12.15 -3.50 6.92
CA LEU A 136 -13.00 -3.57 8.12
C LEU A 136 -14.31 -4.34 7.93
N VAL A 137 -14.62 -4.77 6.71
CA VAL A 137 -15.82 -5.56 6.42
C VAL A 137 -15.44 -6.89 5.81
N HIS A 138 -14.85 -6.88 4.62
CA HIS A 138 -14.62 -8.11 3.85
C HIS A 138 -13.57 -9.00 4.52
N TRP A 139 -12.38 -8.47 4.82
CA TRP A 139 -11.30 -9.25 5.43
C TRP A 139 -11.68 -9.76 6.83
N LEU A 140 -12.32 -8.95 7.68
CA LEU A 140 -12.78 -9.39 9.00
C LEU A 140 -13.83 -10.51 8.93
N GLN A 141 -14.78 -10.42 7.99
CA GLN A 141 -15.78 -11.47 7.77
C GLN A 141 -15.11 -12.77 7.31
N GLU A 142 -14.31 -12.69 6.25
CA GLU A 142 -13.59 -13.83 5.69
C GLU A 142 -12.73 -14.54 6.74
N THR A 143 -11.90 -13.78 7.46
CA THR A 143 -11.00 -14.34 8.47
C THR A 143 -11.76 -14.87 9.70
N SER A 144 -12.96 -14.38 9.99
CA SER A 144 -13.79 -14.92 11.08
C SER A 144 -14.37 -16.30 10.76
N ASP A 145 -14.57 -16.62 9.48
CA ASP A 145 -15.21 -17.87 9.05
C ASP A 145 -14.22 -19.03 8.86
N ILE A 146 -12.95 -18.72 8.55
CA ILE A 146 -11.87 -19.71 8.37
C ILE A 146 -11.23 -20.10 9.70
N PHE A 147 -10.46 -21.21 9.70
CA PHE A 147 -9.78 -21.72 10.89
C PHE A 147 -8.61 -20.82 11.31
N GLU A 148 -7.68 -20.54 10.41
CA GLU A 148 -6.53 -19.66 10.62
C GLU A 148 -6.75 -18.32 9.92
N ALA A 149 -6.64 -17.22 10.66
CA ALA A 149 -6.67 -15.89 10.07
C ALA A 149 -5.36 -15.61 9.33
N HIS A 150 -5.46 -14.88 8.22
CA HIS A 150 -4.33 -14.56 7.35
C HIS A 150 -4.25 -13.05 7.11
N GLU A 151 -3.11 -12.61 6.60
CA GLU A 151 -2.92 -11.21 6.18
C GLU A 151 -3.87 -10.85 5.03
N VAL A 152 -4.10 -9.55 4.84
CA VAL A 152 -4.99 -9.02 3.80
C VAL A 152 -4.43 -9.36 2.41
N PRO A 153 -5.17 -10.09 1.56
CA PRO A 153 -4.70 -10.49 0.24
C PRO A 153 -4.62 -9.30 -0.74
N LEU A 154 -3.85 -9.48 -1.81
CA LEU A 154 -3.80 -8.54 -2.93
C LEU A 154 -5.19 -8.39 -3.59
N GLN A 155 -5.55 -7.17 -3.96
CA GLN A 155 -6.84 -6.77 -4.52
C GLN A 155 -6.87 -6.81 -6.06
N GLY A 156 -5.85 -7.44 -6.67
CA GLY A 156 -5.71 -7.64 -8.12
C GLY A 156 -5.39 -6.38 -8.92
N SER A 157 -5.12 -5.25 -8.28
CA SER A 157 -4.78 -4.00 -8.97
C SER A 157 -3.88 -3.13 -8.12
N PHE A 158 -2.78 -2.65 -8.72
CA PHE A 158 -1.82 -1.76 -8.09
C PHE A 158 -2.48 -0.59 -7.33
N THR A 159 -3.41 0.13 -7.98
CA THR A 159 -4.08 1.28 -7.37
C THR A 159 -4.96 0.89 -6.18
N ARG A 160 -5.61 -0.28 -6.24
CA ARG A 160 -6.44 -0.77 -5.11
C ARG A 160 -5.57 -1.16 -3.93
N ASP A 161 -4.45 -1.83 -4.20
CA ASP A 161 -3.52 -2.25 -3.16
C ASP A 161 -2.85 -1.04 -2.48
N MET A 162 -2.42 -0.03 -3.25
CA MET A 162 -1.92 1.22 -2.68
C MET A 162 -2.98 1.92 -1.81
N ALA A 163 -4.23 1.91 -2.23
CA ALA A 163 -5.33 2.47 -1.43
C ALA A 163 -5.56 1.67 -0.13
N VAL A 164 -5.41 0.34 -0.17
CA VAL A 164 -5.47 -0.53 1.03
C VAL A 164 -4.30 -0.26 1.97
N LEU A 165 -3.06 -0.17 1.47
CA LEU A 165 -1.89 0.17 2.27
C LEU A 165 -2.05 1.53 2.95
N ARG A 166 -2.52 2.54 2.22
CA ARG A 166 -2.82 3.86 2.78
C ARG A 166 -3.88 3.77 3.87
N ALA A 167 -5.00 3.10 3.62
CA ALA A 167 -6.07 2.93 4.60
C ALA A 167 -5.59 2.18 5.86
N ALA A 168 -4.79 1.13 5.69
CA ALA A 168 -4.23 0.37 6.79
C ALA A 168 -3.35 1.25 7.69
N ARG A 169 -2.54 2.14 7.11
CA ARG A 169 -1.69 3.07 7.88
C ARG A 169 -2.49 4.09 8.69
N TYR A 170 -3.54 4.69 8.11
CA TYR A 170 -4.41 5.62 8.86
C TYR A 170 -5.23 4.91 9.96
N LEU A 171 -5.57 3.64 9.75
CA LEU A 171 -6.28 2.83 10.74
C LEU A 171 -5.36 2.18 11.78
N GLY A 172 -4.03 2.23 11.60
CA GLY A 172 -3.09 1.50 12.45
C GLY A 172 -3.26 -0.02 12.33
N MET A 173 -3.42 -0.53 11.11
CA MET A 173 -3.63 -1.92 10.72
C MET A 173 -2.47 -2.47 9.86
N GLU A 174 -1.31 -1.82 9.87
CA GLU A 174 -0.13 -2.21 9.08
C GLU A 174 0.35 -3.65 9.30
N PRO A 175 0.26 -4.24 10.51
CA PRO A 175 0.65 -5.63 10.73
C PRO A 175 -0.11 -6.62 9.83
N TYR A 176 -1.34 -6.29 9.43
CA TYR A 176 -2.18 -7.16 8.61
C TYR A 176 -1.95 -6.98 7.10
N THR A 177 -1.18 -5.98 6.68
CA THR A 177 -0.88 -5.70 5.27
C THR A 177 0.61 -5.83 4.94
N LYS A 178 1.36 -6.57 5.77
CA LYS A 178 2.82 -6.65 5.70
C LYS A 178 3.33 -7.30 4.41
N SER A 179 2.71 -8.41 4.00
CA SER A 179 3.01 -9.12 2.75
C SER A 179 2.78 -8.24 1.52
N MET A 180 1.64 -7.54 1.45
CA MET A 180 1.34 -6.56 0.40
C MET A 180 2.38 -5.44 0.35
N LEU A 181 2.74 -4.87 1.51
CA LEU A 181 3.77 -3.84 1.61
C LEU A 181 5.13 -4.33 1.12
N ASN A 182 5.54 -5.53 1.54
CA ASN A 182 6.81 -6.13 1.14
C ASN A 182 6.84 -6.42 -0.36
N TYR A 183 5.75 -6.95 -0.91
CA TYR A 183 5.59 -7.20 -2.34
C TYR A 183 5.83 -5.93 -3.16
N TYR A 184 5.11 -4.85 -2.84
CA TYR A 184 5.23 -3.60 -3.60
C TYR A 184 6.54 -2.85 -3.34
N THR A 185 7.11 -2.95 -2.14
CA THR A 185 8.44 -2.43 -1.86
C THR A 185 9.50 -3.14 -2.72
N ASN A 186 9.40 -4.46 -2.85
CA ASN A 186 10.32 -5.23 -3.71
C ASN A 186 10.09 -4.92 -5.20
N TYR A 187 8.83 -4.89 -5.64
CA TYR A 187 8.43 -4.52 -7.00
C TYR A 187 9.04 -3.18 -7.41
N MET A 188 8.94 -2.16 -6.55
CA MET A 188 9.51 -0.82 -6.81
C MET A 188 11.04 -0.80 -6.82
N ARG A 189 11.72 -1.75 -6.17
CA ARG A 189 13.19 -1.85 -6.20
C ARG A 189 13.70 -2.49 -7.48
N THR A 190 12.97 -3.44 -8.04
CA THR A 190 13.45 -4.29 -9.14
C THR A 190 12.92 -3.85 -10.50
N THR A 191 11.70 -3.33 -10.56
CA THR A 191 11.01 -3.00 -11.81
C THR A 191 11.17 -1.53 -12.19
N VAL A 192 11.04 -1.19 -13.47
CA VAL A 192 10.92 0.20 -13.92
C VAL A 192 9.45 0.62 -13.77
N PRO A 193 9.12 1.55 -12.86
CA PRO A 193 7.74 1.92 -12.60
C PRO A 193 7.16 2.71 -13.77
N THR A 194 5.89 2.44 -14.08
CA THR A 194 5.16 3.18 -15.11
C THR A 194 4.81 4.60 -14.63
N PRO A 195 4.63 5.58 -15.55
CA PRO A 195 4.18 6.93 -15.19
C PRO A 195 2.93 6.98 -14.30
N ARG A 196 1.98 6.06 -14.55
CA ARG A 196 0.75 5.96 -13.78
C ARG A 196 1.00 5.48 -12.35
N GLU A 197 1.92 4.53 -12.17
CA GLU A 197 2.29 4.03 -10.84
C GLU A 197 3.02 5.10 -10.03
N ILE A 198 3.91 5.88 -10.66
CA ILE A 198 4.61 7.00 -10.00
C ILE A 198 3.59 7.98 -9.41
N GLY A 199 2.65 8.46 -10.23
CA GLY A 199 1.60 9.36 -9.75
C GLY A 199 0.69 8.71 -8.70
N CYS A 200 0.44 7.41 -8.80
CA CYS A 200 -0.35 6.68 -7.81
C CYS A 200 0.35 6.59 -6.45
N VAL A 201 1.65 6.28 -6.42
CA VAL A 201 2.43 6.23 -5.17
C VAL A 201 2.55 7.62 -4.57
N GLU A 202 2.81 8.65 -5.39
CA GLU A 202 2.87 10.05 -4.91
C GLU A 202 1.54 10.49 -4.28
N ALA A 203 0.42 10.24 -4.97
CA ALA A 203 -0.91 10.61 -4.46
C ALA A 203 -1.32 9.84 -3.20
N MET A 204 -0.81 8.62 -3.01
CA MET A 204 -1.15 7.74 -1.89
C MET A 204 -0.13 7.72 -0.76
N ARG A 205 1.00 8.45 -0.90
CA ARG A 205 2.04 8.49 0.12
C ARG A 205 1.49 9.08 1.42
N THR A 206 1.96 8.54 2.53
CA THR A 206 1.72 9.14 3.84
C THR A 206 2.90 10.01 4.26
N PRO A 207 2.68 11.04 5.11
CA PRO A 207 3.75 11.94 5.53
C PRO A 207 4.88 11.25 6.30
N TRP A 208 4.60 10.09 6.90
CA TRP A 208 5.59 9.27 7.59
C TRP A 208 6.28 8.29 6.63
N LYS A 209 7.61 8.12 6.80
CA LYS A 209 8.54 7.24 6.07
C LYS A 209 7.86 6.06 5.36
N ASP A 210 7.38 6.30 4.14
CA ASP A 210 6.68 5.27 3.38
C ASP A 210 7.69 4.37 2.65
N PRO A 211 7.80 3.07 2.97
CA PRO A 211 8.79 2.18 2.36
C PRO A 211 8.63 2.07 0.84
N VAL A 212 7.40 2.15 0.32
CA VAL A 212 7.12 2.07 -1.12
C VAL A 212 7.62 3.33 -1.82
N TRP A 213 7.39 4.50 -1.22
CA TRP A 213 7.89 5.78 -1.72
C TRP A 213 9.43 5.80 -1.74
N THR A 214 10.07 5.41 -0.63
CA THR A 214 11.54 5.38 -0.55
C THR A 214 12.12 4.41 -1.58
N ALA A 215 11.52 3.23 -1.77
CA ALA A 215 11.93 2.29 -2.80
C ALA A 215 11.80 2.88 -4.22
N LEU A 216 10.68 3.57 -4.50
CA LEU A 216 10.43 4.23 -5.77
C LEU A 216 11.49 5.31 -6.07
N ILE A 217 11.72 6.25 -5.14
CA ILE A 217 12.70 7.33 -5.33
C ILE A 217 14.10 6.76 -5.54
N ASN A 218 14.52 5.80 -4.73
CA ASN A 218 15.84 5.17 -4.86
C ASN A 218 16.00 4.45 -6.20
N ARG A 219 14.95 3.81 -6.70
CA ARG A 219 14.95 3.15 -8.01
C ARG A 219 15.09 4.16 -9.14
N LEU A 220 14.29 5.22 -9.14
CA LEU A 220 14.32 6.24 -10.19
C LEU A 220 15.66 7.00 -10.21
N ALA A 221 16.19 7.39 -9.05
CA ALA A 221 17.50 8.00 -8.92
C ALA A 221 18.61 7.10 -9.47
N ARG A 222 18.59 5.80 -9.12
CA ARG A 222 19.54 4.82 -9.66
C ARG A 222 19.44 4.72 -11.19
N LEU A 223 18.23 4.61 -11.75
CA LEU A 223 18.02 4.52 -13.21
C LEU A 223 18.54 5.77 -13.93
N ARG A 224 18.33 6.96 -13.35
CA ARG A 224 18.86 8.23 -13.86
C ARG A 224 20.40 8.23 -13.84
N HIS A 225 21.00 7.85 -12.72
CA HIS A 225 22.45 7.81 -12.56
C HIS A 225 23.13 6.77 -13.47
N THR A 226 22.49 5.64 -13.75
CA THR A 226 23.03 4.58 -14.62
C THR A 226 22.73 4.78 -16.11
N GLY A 227 21.99 5.83 -16.49
CA GLY A 227 21.59 6.06 -17.87
C GLY A 227 20.64 4.99 -18.42
N GLN A 228 19.89 4.30 -17.55
CA GLN A 228 18.95 3.23 -17.92
C GLN A 228 17.52 3.72 -18.14
N ILE A 229 17.34 5.02 -18.36
CA ILE A 229 16.05 5.61 -18.69
C ILE A 229 15.88 5.55 -20.21
N GLU A 230 14.87 4.80 -20.67
CA GLU A 230 14.63 4.57 -22.11
C GLU A 230 14.37 5.86 -22.90
N ASP A 231 13.60 6.80 -22.35
CA ASP A 231 13.24 8.07 -22.98
C ASP A 231 13.45 9.23 -21.97
N PRO A 232 14.63 9.88 -22.00
CA PRO A 232 14.95 10.99 -21.10
C PRO A 232 14.00 12.18 -21.24
N GLU A 233 13.48 12.47 -22.43
CA GLU A 233 12.59 13.62 -22.65
C GLU A 233 11.20 13.40 -22.05
N LYS A 234 10.64 12.20 -22.22
CA LYS A 234 9.40 11.80 -21.57
C LYS A 234 9.57 11.75 -20.05
N PHE A 235 10.73 11.31 -19.57
CA PHE A 235 11.04 11.32 -18.15
C PHE A 235 11.13 12.74 -17.58
N SER A 236 11.79 13.68 -18.27
CA SER A 236 11.81 15.09 -17.85
C SER A 236 10.41 15.70 -17.80
N ARG A 237 9.55 15.41 -18.79
CA ARG A 237 8.13 15.84 -18.77
C ARG A 237 7.36 15.24 -17.61
N LEU A 238 7.68 14.01 -17.21
CA LEU A 238 7.10 13.38 -16.03
C LEU A 238 7.54 14.09 -14.74
N LEU A 239 8.82 14.41 -14.59
CA LEU A 239 9.34 15.12 -13.42
C LEU A 239 8.74 16.53 -13.27
N ILE A 240 8.46 17.23 -14.38
CA ILE A 240 7.75 18.52 -14.35
C ILE A 240 6.33 18.36 -13.76
N LYS A 241 5.66 17.23 -14.03
CA LYS A 241 4.32 16.95 -13.49
C LYS A 241 4.34 16.51 -12.03
N HIS A 242 5.46 15.98 -11.55
CA HIS A 242 5.63 15.39 -10.22
C HIS A 242 6.84 16.05 -9.52
N PRO A 243 6.72 17.34 -9.11
CA PRO A 243 7.84 18.11 -8.59
C PRO A 243 8.41 17.52 -7.30
N ASP A 244 7.59 16.86 -6.48
CA ASP A 244 8.06 16.19 -5.27
C ASP A 244 8.96 15.01 -5.61
N VAL A 245 8.59 14.20 -6.60
CA VAL A 245 9.45 13.11 -7.10
C VAL A 245 10.80 13.67 -7.54
N ALA A 246 10.81 14.76 -8.31
CA ALA A 246 12.04 15.40 -8.77
C ALA A 246 12.91 15.86 -7.59
N TYR A 247 12.32 16.57 -6.62
CA TYR A 247 13.01 17.05 -5.42
C TYR A 247 13.67 15.90 -4.63
N TYR A 248 12.93 14.81 -4.37
CA TYR A 248 13.47 13.69 -3.61
C TYR A 248 14.50 12.90 -4.41
N MET A 249 14.36 12.80 -5.73
CA MET A 249 15.38 12.18 -6.59
C MET A 249 16.69 12.96 -6.56
N ASP A 250 16.66 14.29 -6.58
CA ASP A 250 17.87 15.12 -6.56
C ASP A 250 18.63 14.95 -5.25
N ARG A 251 17.92 14.88 -4.12
CA ARG A 251 18.52 14.57 -2.81
C ARG A 251 19.15 13.17 -2.77
N THR A 252 18.48 12.18 -3.37
CA THR A 252 19.02 10.82 -3.46
C THR A 252 20.27 10.77 -4.35
N ASP A 253 20.30 11.52 -5.45
CA ASP A 253 21.47 11.59 -6.33
C ASP A 253 22.67 12.24 -5.65
N GLU A 254 22.46 13.28 -4.85
CA GLU A 254 23.52 13.88 -4.03
C GLU A 254 24.12 12.83 -3.07
N TYR A 255 23.28 12.05 -2.40
CA TYR A 255 23.73 10.95 -1.56
C TYR A 255 24.51 9.88 -2.35
N LEU A 256 24.02 9.48 -3.52
CA LEU A 256 24.70 8.49 -4.36
C LEU A 256 26.06 8.99 -4.85
N LYS A 257 26.19 10.27 -5.19
CA LYS A 257 27.46 10.92 -5.56
C LYS A 257 28.45 10.91 -4.38
N ASN A 258 28.01 11.33 -3.20
CA ASN A 258 28.84 11.34 -2.00
C ASN A 258 29.32 9.92 -1.64
N ARG A 259 28.43 8.93 -1.71
CA ARG A 259 28.80 7.52 -1.46
C ARG A 259 29.75 6.96 -2.51
N ALA A 260 29.61 7.36 -3.78
CA ALA A 260 30.54 6.97 -4.83
C ALA A 260 31.94 7.58 -4.63
N ALA A 261 32.01 8.85 -4.19
CA ALA A 261 33.27 9.51 -3.86
C ALA A 261 33.95 8.86 -2.65
N GLU A 262 33.20 8.57 -1.58
CA GLU A 262 33.70 7.87 -0.40
C GLU A 262 34.27 6.49 -0.75
N LYS A 263 33.56 5.72 -1.60
CA LYS A 263 34.07 4.44 -2.09
C LYS A 263 35.38 4.61 -2.85
N ARG A 264 35.49 5.59 -3.76
CA ARG A 264 36.74 5.87 -4.50
C ARG A 264 37.90 6.21 -3.57
N GLN A 265 37.66 7.01 -2.52
CA GLN A 265 38.68 7.35 -1.52
C GLN A 265 39.14 6.10 -0.74
N ARG A 266 38.19 5.24 -0.32
CA ARG A 266 38.52 3.97 0.34
C ARG A 266 39.38 3.06 -0.54
N TYR A 267 39.12 2.99 -1.85
CA TYR A 267 39.95 2.21 -2.77
C TYR A 267 41.30 2.85 -3.11
N GLN A 268 41.42 4.18 -3.12
CA GLN A 268 42.69 4.87 -3.33
C GLN A 268 43.67 4.69 -2.15
N GLY A 269 43.15 4.54 -0.93
CA GLY A 269 43.94 4.18 0.26
C GLY A 269 44.18 2.67 0.43
N TYR A 270 43.45 1.83 -0.31
CA TYR A 270 43.66 0.39 -0.30
C TYR A 270 44.85 0.05 -1.20
N VAL A 271 46.05 0.03 -0.61
CA VAL A 271 47.17 -0.70 -1.19
C VAL A 271 46.82 -2.18 -1.05
N PRO A 272 46.62 -2.94 -2.14
CA PRO A 272 46.45 -4.38 -2.02
C PRO A 272 47.70 -4.89 -1.29
N GLN A 273 47.52 -5.35 -0.06
CA GLN A 273 48.60 -5.99 0.68
C GLN A 273 49.02 -7.15 -0.21
N LYS A 274 50.22 -7.07 -0.80
CA LYS A 274 50.74 -8.18 -1.61
C LYS A 274 50.67 -9.39 -0.69
N CYS A 275 49.83 -10.35 -1.03
CA CYS A 275 49.87 -11.65 -0.37
C CYS A 275 51.25 -12.20 -0.72
N ASP A 276 52.20 -12.05 0.20
CA ASP A 276 53.53 -12.64 0.08
C ASP A 276 53.32 -14.15 0.01
N SER A 277 53.27 -14.66 -1.22
CA SER A 277 53.00 -16.05 -1.57
C SER A 277 54.22 -16.93 -1.29
N THR A 278 54.82 -16.80 -0.12
CA THR A 278 56.09 -17.46 0.23
C THR A 278 55.92 -18.64 1.18
N THR A 279 54.70 -19.08 1.50
CA THR A 279 54.49 -20.31 2.27
C THR A 279 53.56 -21.24 1.52
N GLY A 280 54.17 -22.13 0.74
CA GLY A 280 53.47 -23.15 -0.01
C GLY A 280 52.75 -24.12 0.91
N GLN A 281 51.44 -23.93 1.07
CA GLN A 281 50.43 -24.99 1.09
C GLN A 281 49.19 -24.41 0.43
N ALA A 282 48.96 -24.80 -0.82
CA ALA A 282 47.74 -24.47 -1.55
C ALA A 282 46.60 -25.31 -0.97
N GLU A 283 45.91 -24.80 0.05
CA GLU A 283 44.57 -25.29 0.35
C GLU A 283 43.65 -24.78 -0.75
N GLU A 284 43.10 -25.71 -1.51
CA GLU A 284 42.21 -25.50 -2.63
C GLU A 284 40.91 -24.85 -2.13
N ILE A 285 40.85 -23.51 -2.16
CA ILE A 285 39.63 -22.77 -1.81
C ILE A 285 38.56 -23.17 -2.82
N THR A 286 37.59 -23.93 -2.33
CA THR A 286 36.52 -24.44 -3.18
C THR A 286 35.70 -23.26 -3.75
N PRO A 287 35.20 -23.35 -4.99
CA PRO A 287 34.42 -22.28 -5.63
C PRO A 287 33.23 -21.77 -4.80
N MET A 288 32.72 -22.59 -3.87
CA MET A 288 31.60 -22.24 -3.01
C MET A 288 31.95 -21.18 -1.95
N GLU A 289 33.19 -21.17 -1.45
CA GLU A 289 33.64 -20.16 -0.47
C GLU A 289 33.85 -18.79 -1.13
N ALA A 290 34.35 -18.76 -2.36
CA ALA A 290 34.48 -17.53 -3.14
C ALA A 290 33.11 -16.86 -3.39
N VAL A 291 32.07 -17.65 -3.67
CA VAL A 291 30.70 -17.14 -3.83
C VAL A 291 30.14 -16.61 -2.51
N MET A 292 30.39 -17.27 -1.37
CA MET A 292 29.92 -16.78 -0.07
C MET A 292 30.59 -15.47 0.36
N MET A 293 31.86 -15.25 0.02
CA MET A 293 32.54 -13.97 0.28
C MET A 293 31.99 -12.82 -0.58
N TRP A 294 31.62 -13.10 -1.84
CA TRP A 294 31.02 -12.09 -2.71
C TRP A 294 29.62 -11.67 -2.24
N VAL A 295 28.78 -12.63 -1.82
CA VAL A 295 27.41 -12.36 -1.34
C VAL A 295 27.39 -11.54 -0.04
N ARG A 296 28.39 -11.69 0.84
CA ARG A 296 28.52 -10.92 2.09
C ARG A 296 28.87 -9.43 1.89
N SER A 297 29.28 -9.03 0.68
CA SER A 297 29.70 -7.65 0.40
C SER A 297 28.54 -6.69 0.06
N PHE A 298 27.31 -7.18 -0.10
CA PHE A 298 26.14 -6.36 -0.34
C PHE A 298 25.46 -5.96 0.97
N GLU A 299 26.03 -4.98 1.68
CA GLU A 299 25.35 -4.36 2.81
C GLU A 299 24.13 -3.54 2.36
N PRO A 300 22.98 -3.67 3.03
CA PRO A 300 21.80 -2.87 2.72
C PRO A 300 22.09 -1.38 2.92
N ILE A 301 21.63 -0.55 1.97
CA ILE A 301 21.71 0.91 2.07
C ILE A 301 20.97 1.35 3.35
N PRO A 302 21.62 2.07 4.28
CA PRO A 302 20.92 2.56 5.46
C PRO A 302 19.77 3.48 5.02
N PRO A 303 18.60 3.40 5.67
CA PRO A 303 17.49 4.27 5.34
C PRO A 303 17.94 5.72 5.51
N LEU A 304 17.85 6.51 4.43
CA LEU A 304 18.07 7.95 4.50
C LEU A 304 16.86 8.57 5.18
N PHE A 305 17.10 9.01 6.41
CA PHE A 305 16.22 9.72 7.33
C PHE A 305 15.13 8.92 8.01
#